data_AF-H3SNA1-F1
#
_entry.id   AF-H3SNA1-F1
#
_cell.length_a   1.000
_cell.length_b   1.000
_cell.length_c   1.000
_cell.angle_alpha   90.00
_cell.angle_beta   90.00
_cell.angle_gamma   90.00
#
_symmetry.space_group_name_H-M   'P 1'
#
loop_
_entity.id
_entity.type
_entity.pdbx_description
1 polymer ?
#
loop_
_entity_poly.entity_id
_entity_poly.type
_entity_poly.pdbx_seq_one_letter_code
_entity_poly.pdbx_strand_id
1 'polypeptide(L)'
;MRLDKFLKVSRLIKRRTVAKDVSEQGRVILNGREAKPSTTVKVGDEITVQFGQKLVTVRIERLQETTKKEEAAGMYTLLKEEPIPRSKDLEW
;
A
#
# COMPACT_ATOMS: atom_id res chain seq x y z
N MET A 1 7.53 12.25 0.37
CA MET A 1 7.64 11.10 1.30
C MET A 1 7.87 9.83 0.47
N ARG A 2 8.67 8.86 0.94
CA ARG A 2 8.89 7.59 0.20
C ARG A 2 7.75 6.61 0.44
N LEU A 3 7.45 5.76 -0.54
CA LEU A 3 6.43 4.72 -0.47
C LEU A 3 6.64 3.82 0.77
N ASP A 4 7.87 3.35 1.01
CA ASP A 4 8.20 2.51 2.16
C ASP A 4 7.92 3.19 3.52
N LYS A 5 8.22 4.49 3.59
CA LYS A 5 7.98 5.33 4.78
C LYS A 5 6.48 5.53 4.96
N PHE A 6 5.75 5.81 3.88
CA PHE A 6 4.30 6.00 3.91
C PHE A 6 3.57 4.76 4.40
N LEU A 7 3.90 3.57 3.86
CA LEU A 7 3.29 2.29 4.27
C LEU A 7 3.51 1.99 5.75
N LYS A 8 4.63 2.41 6.32
CA LYS A 8 4.93 2.27 7.75
C LYS A 8 4.15 3.27 8.61
N VAL A 9 4.10 4.52 8.18
CA VAL A 9 3.51 5.65 8.93
C VAL A 9 1.98 5.59 8.93
N SER A 10 1.38 5.27 7.77
CA SER A 10 -0.05 4.98 7.62
C SER A 10 -0.52 3.72 8.37
N ARG A 11 0.42 2.90 8.85
CA ARG A 11 0.16 1.59 9.48
C ARG A 11 -0.57 0.58 8.59
N LEU A 12 -0.62 0.82 7.27
CA LEU A 12 -1.04 -0.17 6.29
C LEU A 12 -0.20 -1.45 6.40
N ILE A 13 1.09 -1.31 6.70
CA ILE A 13 1.98 -2.43 6.95
C ILE A 13 2.64 -2.28 8.33
N LYS A 14 2.27 -3.17 9.27
CA LYS A 14 2.84 -3.20 10.63
C LYS A 14 4.35 -3.44 10.65
N ARG A 15 4.88 -4.28 9.74
CA ARG A 15 6.30 -4.71 9.71
C ARG A 15 7.06 -4.09 8.52
N ARG A 16 8.22 -3.46 8.80
CA ARG A 16 9.06 -2.80 7.79
C ARG A 16 9.58 -3.76 6.73
N THR A 17 9.91 -4.98 7.13
CA THR A 17 10.40 -6.03 6.23
C THR A 17 9.36 -6.42 5.18
N VAL A 18 8.08 -6.49 5.58
CA VAL A 18 6.98 -6.80 4.67
C VAL A 18 6.77 -5.68 3.67
N ALA A 19 6.83 -4.42 4.10
CA ALA A 19 6.67 -3.27 3.20
C ALA A 19 7.75 -3.21 2.12
N LYS A 20 8.98 -3.56 2.50
CA LYS A 20 10.11 -3.62 1.56
C LYS A 20 9.91 -4.77 0.56
N ASP A 21 9.60 -5.96 1.06
CA ASP A 21 9.39 -7.17 0.26
C ASP A 21 8.25 -7.01 -0.76
N VAL A 22 7.08 -6.51 -0.33
CA VAL A 22 5.95 -6.28 -1.26
C VAL A 22 6.25 -5.21 -2.31
N SER A 23 6.99 -4.18 -1.95
CA SER A 23 7.39 -3.14 -2.92
C SER A 23 8.48 -3.65 -3.87
N GLU A 24 9.35 -4.55 -3.44
CA GLU A 24 10.38 -5.21 -4.29
C GLU A 24 9.75 -6.25 -5.23
N GLN A 25 8.70 -6.94 -4.79
CA GLN A 25 7.96 -7.94 -5.58
C GLN A 25 6.97 -7.35 -6.60
N GLY A 26 6.91 -6.03 -6.77
CA GLY A 26 5.93 -5.39 -7.67
C GLY A 26 4.48 -5.44 -7.16
N ARG A 27 4.28 -5.85 -5.91
CA ARG A 27 2.95 -5.98 -5.27
C ARG A 27 2.38 -4.66 -4.78
N VAL A 28 3.05 -3.54 -5.07
CA VAL A 28 2.57 -2.20 -4.78
C VAL A 28 2.49 -1.40 -6.06
N ILE A 29 1.28 -0.96 -6.36
CA ILE A 29 0.96 -0.19 -7.56
C ILE A 29 0.65 1.24 -7.11
N LEU A 30 1.39 2.22 -7.62
CA LEU A 30 1.11 3.63 -7.46
C LEU A 30 0.47 4.14 -8.75
N ASN A 31 -0.76 4.64 -8.67
CA ASN A 31 -1.47 5.27 -9.78
C ASN A 31 -1.49 4.38 -11.05
N GLY A 32 -1.75 3.08 -10.84
CA GLY A 32 -1.80 2.07 -11.91
C GLY A 32 -0.44 1.55 -12.40
N ARG A 33 0.69 1.95 -11.79
CA ARG A 33 2.04 1.51 -12.18
C ARG A 33 2.80 0.92 -11.01
N GLU A 34 3.58 -0.14 -11.23
CA GLU A 34 4.40 -0.76 -10.19
C GLU A 34 5.40 0.26 -9.61
N ALA A 35 5.41 0.37 -8.28
CA ALA A 35 6.23 1.35 -7.58
C ALA A 35 7.29 0.69 -6.72
N LYS A 36 8.55 1.07 -6.96
CA LYS A 36 9.67 0.69 -6.11
C LYS A 36 9.51 1.32 -4.71
N PRO A 37 10.10 0.73 -3.65
CA PRO A 37 10.05 1.31 -2.30
C PRO A 37 10.66 2.73 -2.25
N SER A 38 11.59 3.04 -3.16
CA SER A 38 12.19 4.37 -3.31
C SER A 38 11.32 5.43 -3.97
N THR A 39 10.15 5.05 -4.49
CA THR A 39 9.25 5.98 -5.18
C THR A 39 8.72 7.02 -4.21
N THR A 40 8.68 8.27 -4.66
CA THR A 40 8.09 9.38 -3.90
C THR A 40 6.59 9.42 -4.12
N VAL A 41 5.82 9.45 -3.03
CA VAL A 41 4.36 9.58 -3.05
C VAL A 41 3.93 11.02 -2.76
N LYS A 42 2.78 11.42 -3.30
CA LYS A 42 2.15 12.74 -3.16
C LYS A 42 0.71 12.61 -2.65
N VAL A 43 0.20 13.70 -2.06
CA VAL A 43 -1.23 13.77 -1.71
C VAL A 43 -2.07 13.67 -2.99
N GLY A 44 -3.12 12.86 -2.95
CA GLY A 44 -3.98 12.55 -4.08
C GLY A 44 -3.57 11.30 -4.86
N ASP A 45 -2.39 10.73 -4.60
CA ASP A 45 -1.99 9.46 -5.24
C ASP A 45 -2.83 8.29 -4.73
N GLU A 46 -3.10 7.33 -5.62
CA GLU A 46 -3.67 6.03 -5.26
C GLU A 46 -2.57 4.98 -5.14
N ILE A 47 -2.57 4.27 -4.03
CA ILE A 47 -1.71 3.12 -3.77
C ILE A 47 -2.58 1.89 -3.70
N THR A 48 -2.30 0.90 -4.54
CA THR A 48 -2.85 -0.44 -4.40
C THR A 48 -1.78 -1.36 -3.86
N VAL A 49 -2.05 -1.99 -2.72
CA VAL A 49 -1.16 -2.95 -2.07
C VAL A 49 -1.79 -4.33 -2.12
N GLN A 50 -1.04 -5.30 -2.61
CA GLN A 50 -1.45 -6.69 -2.61
C GLN A 50 -1.03 -7.38 -1.30
N PHE A 51 -2.00 -7.69 -0.46
CA PHE A 51 -1.85 -8.43 0.79
C PHE A 51 -2.22 -9.90 0.60
N GLY A 52 -1.26 -10.71 0.14
CA GLY A 52 -1.47 -12.13 -0.08
C GLY A 52 -2.55 -12.37 -1.13
N GLN A 53 -3.76 -12.71 -0.67
CA GLN A 53 -4.95 -12.96 -1.50
C GLN A 53 -5.95 -11.80 -1.48
N LYS A 54 -5.54 -10.60 -1.07
CA LYS A 54 -6.38 -9.40 -1.10
C LYS A 54 -5.64 -8.26 -1.79
N LEU A 55 -6.36 -7.47 -2.58
CA LEU A 55 -5.92 -6.19 -3.12
C LEU A 55 -6.59 -5.09 -2.31
N VAL A 56 -5.79 -4.20 -1.76
CA VAL A 56 -6.27 -3.06 -0.97
C VAL A 56 -5.82 -1.79 -1.67
N THR A 57 -6.78 -1.02 -2.17
CA THR A 57 -6.54 0.29 -2.80
C THR A 57 -6.88 1.39 -1.83
N VAL A 58 -5.93 2.28 -1.61
CA VAL A 58 -6.05 3.44 -0.75
C VAL A 58 -5.64 4.70 -1.48
N ARG A 59 -6.25 5.82 -1.15
CA ARG A 59 -5.87 7.14 -1.63
C ARG A 59 -5.17 7.92 -0.53
N ILE A 60 -4.08 8.59 -0.87
CA ILE A 60 -3.35 9.46 0.06
C ILE A 60 -4.11 10.77 0.19
N GLU A 61 -4.61 11.06 1.38
CA GLU A 61 -5.27 12.34 1.69
C GLU A 61 -4.29 13.31 2.35
N ARG A 62 -3.34 12.80 3.15
CA ARG A 62 -2.34 13.62 3.83
C ARG A 62 -1.00 12.91 3.92
N LEU A 63 0.07 13.69 3.75
CA LEU A 63 1.44 13.25 3.96
C LEU A 63 2.00 13.94 5.20
N GLN A 64 2.37 13.15 6.21
CA GLN A 64 2.93 13.64 7.46
C GLN A 64 4.16 12.81 7.81
N GLU A 65 5.24 13.48 8.18
CA GLU A 65 6.50 12.79 8.48
C GLU A 65 6.53 12.18 9.89
N THR A 66 5.64 12.65 10.77
CA THR A 66 5.46 12.18 12.15
C THR A 66 3.98 11.88 12.39
N THR A 67 3.66 10.71 12.91
CA THR A 67 2.27 10.33 13.24
C THR A 67 2.12 10.07 14.72
N LYS A 68 1.30 10.89 15.38
CA LYS A 68 0.57 10.45 16.58
C LYS A 68 -0.52 9.47 16.15
N LYS A 69 -0.95 8.59 17.08
CA LYS A 69 -1.88 7.48 16.80
C LYS A 69 -3.18 7.94 16.13
N GLU A 70 -3.63 9.15 16.46
CA GLU A 70 -4.88 9.75 16.00
C GLU A 70 -4.79 10.27 14.55
N GLU A 71 -3.63 10.78 14.15
CA GLU A 71 -3.42 11.40 12.84
C GLU A 71 -3.26 10.37 11.72
N ALA A 72 -2.84 9.15 12.04
CA ALA A 72 -2.65 8.07 11.06
C ALA A 72 -3.95 7.72 10.31
N ALA A 73 -5.11 7.85 10.98
CA ALA A 73 -6.40 7.57 10.38
C ALA A 73 -6.80 8.61 9.31
N GLY A 74 -6.26 9.83 9.36
CA GLY A 74 -6.53 10.89 8.39
C GLY A 74 -5.54 10.95 7.23
N MET A 75 -4.58 10.03 7.14
CA MET A 75 -3.53 10.07 6.11
C MET A 75 -3.96 9.46 4.78
N TYR A 76 -4.88 8.50 4.84
CA TYR A 76 -5.38 7.82 3.66
C TYR A 76 -6.84 7.42 3.83
N THR A 77 -7.51 7.28 2.70
CA THR A 77 -8.86 6.74 2.62
C THR A 77 -8.79 5.39 1.93
N LEU A 78 -9.41 4.37 2.53
CA LEU A 78 -9.60 3.08 1.87
C LEU A 78 -10.63 3.27 0.74
N LEU A 79 -10.21 3.06 -0.50
CA LEU A 79 -11.08 3.16 -1.66
C LEU A 79 -11.70 1.81 -1.98
N LYS A 80 -10.90 0.75 -1.99
CA LYS A 80 -11.34 -0.61 -2.31
C LYS A 80 -10.58 -1.66 -1.52
N GLU A 81 -11.28 -2.71 -1.15
CA GLU A 81 -10.70 -3.98 -0.73
C GLU A 81 -11.35 -5.11 -1.52
N GLU A 82 -10.56 -5.84 -2.31
CA GLU A 82 -11.06 -6.91 -3.15
C GLU A 82 -10.24 -8.18 -2.87
N PRO A 83 -10.88 -9.32 -2.57
CA PRO A 83 -10.17 -10.59 -2.54
C PRO A 83 -9.71 -10.92 -3.97
N ILE A 84 -8.46 -11.30 -4.12
CA ILE A 84 -7.93 -11.81 -5.39
C ILE A 84 -8.58 -13.18 -5.57
N PRO A 85 -9.41 -13.38 -6.59
CA PRO A 85 -9.96 -14.70 -6.84
C PRO A 85 -8.78 -15.65 -7.06
N ARG A 86 -8.65 -16.66 -6.21
CA ARG A 86 -7.77 -17.80 -6.50
C ARG A 86 -8.25 -18.34 -7.83
N SER A 87 -7.50 -18.11 -8.91
CA SER A 87 -7.67 -18.93 -10.10
C SER A 87 -7.35 -20.34 -9.65
N LYS A 88 -8.41 -21.13 -9.61
CA LYS A 88 -8.50 -22.46 -9.02
C LYS A 88 -7.52 -23.37 -9.75
N ASP A 89 -6.77 -24.15 -8.97
CA ASP A 89 -6.25 -25.47 -9.33
C ASP A 89 -7.11 -26.11 -10.42
N LEU A 90 -6.56 -26.26 -11.63
CA LEU A 90 -7.16 -27.05 -12.71
C LEU A 90 -6.09 -27.36 -13.75
N GLU A 91 -5.16 -28.24 -13.37
CA GLU A 91 -4.58 -29.18 -14.32
C GLU A 91 -4.72 -30.57 -13.68
N TRP A 92 -5.43 -31.44 -14.40
CA TRP A 92 -5.91 -32.77 -14.04
C TRP A 92 -4.82 -33.83 -14.24
#